data_AF-A0AAD6GD13-F1
#
_entry.id   AF-A0AAD6GD13-F1
#
_cell.length_a   1.000
_cell.length_b   1.000
_cell.length_c   1.000
_cell.angle_alpha   90.00
_cell.angle_beta   90.00
_cell.angle_gamma   90.00
#
_symmetry.space_group_name_H-M   'P 1'
#
loop_
_entity.id
_entity.type
_entity.pdbx_description
1 polymer ?
#
loop_
_entity_poly.entity_id
_entity_poly.type
_entity_poly.pdbx_seq_one_letter_code
_entity_poly.pdbx_strand_id
1 'polypeptide(L)'
;MSDSLTAVNIANLLFTLCLIFRGILVQPDALPDFWIFMYRVSPVTYLMGGMVKAGVANARINCAPIDLLNISLPSANGSASFCANYLADYIRTAGGRVLNPNTSIAGEDCVFCAVTDTNITLQV
;
A
#
# COMPACT_ATOMS: atom_id res chain seq x y z
N MET A 1 50.23 0.71 0.10
CA MET A 1 49.43 0.60 -1.16
C MET A 1 48.54 -0.64 -1.19
N SER A 2 48.63 -1.52 -0.18
CA SER A 2 47.71 -2.65 0.07
C SER A 2 46.42 -2.25 0.81
N ASP A 3 46.41 -1.09 1.47
CA ASP A 3 45.35 -0.68 2.40
C ASP A 3 44.11 -0.14 1.67
N SER A 4 44.30 0.50 0.50
CA SER A 4 43.19 0.96 -0.32
C SER A 4 42.42 -0.18 -0.96
N LEU A 5 43.12 -1.21 -1.46
CA LEU A 5 42.48 -2.36 -2.11
C LEU A 5 41.66 -3.18 -1.11
N THR A 6 42.20 -3.38 0.09
CA THR A 6 41.50 -4.09 1.18
C THR A 6 40.30 -3.28 1.68
N ALA A 7 40.44 -1.96 1.85
CA ALA A 7 39.32 -1.09 2.20
C ALA A 7 38.20 -1.12 1.14
N VAL A 8 38.54 -1.11 -0.15
CA VAL A 8 37.56 -1.22 -1.24
C VAL A 8 36.84 -2.57 -1.23
N ASN A 9 37.56 -3.67 -1.01
CA ASN A 9 36.94 -5.00 -0.93
C ASN A 9 35.99 -5.14 0.27
N ILE A 10 36.37 -4.60 1.42
CA ILE A 10 35.52 -4.57 2.63
C ILE A 10 34.29 -3.69 2.38
N ALA A 11 34.47 -2.50 1.80
CA ALA A 11 33.36 -1.61 1.47
C ALA A 11 32.39 -2.25 0.46
N ASN A 12 32.90 -2.97 -0.54
CA ASN A 12 32.08 -3.68 -1.51
C ASN A 12 31.27 -4.81 -0.86
N LEU A 13 31.89 -5.60 0.02
CA LEU A 13 31.22 -6.65 0.77
C LEU A 13 30.11 -6.07 1.67
N LEU A 14 30.40 -4.99 2.41
CA LEU A 14 29.42 -4.31 3.25
C LEU A 14 28.29 -3.68 2.43
N PHE A 15 28.59 -3.10 1.27
CA PHE A 15 27.57 -2.51 0.39
C PHE A 15 26.64 -3.59 -0.19
N THR A 16 27.21 -4.70 -0.65
CA THR A 16 26.46 -5.85 -1.17
C THR A 16 25.59 -6.47 -0.07
N LEU A 17 26.13 -6.64 1.13
CA LEU A 17 25.40 -7.11 2.30
C LEU A 17 24.26 -6.15 2.66
N CYS A 18 24.54 -4.85 2.67
CA CYS A 18 23.51 -3.84 2.87
C CYS A 18 22.43 -3.91 1.80
N LEU A 19 22.72 -4.25 0.53
CA LEU A 19 21.73 -4.38 -0.56
C LEU A 19 20.83 -5.61 -0.42
N ILE A 20 21.40 -6.77 -0.08
CA ILE A 20 20.66 -8.03 0.06
C ILE A 20 19.60 -7.92 1.16
N PHE A 21 19.92 -7.22 2.26
CA PHE A 21 19.08 -7.16 3.45
C PHE A 21 18.26 -5.85 3.58
N ARG A 22 17.99 -5.10 2.49
CA ARG A 22 17.16 -3.86 2.52
C ARG A 22 15.65 -4.09 2.50
N GLY A 23 15.18 -5.33 2.53
CA GLY A 23 13.74 -5.59 2.45
C GLY A 23 13.15 -5.60 1.02
N ILE A 24 13.91 -5.15 0.00
CA ILE A 24 13.43 -5.05 -1.40
C ILE A 24 13.47 -6.41 -2.13
N LEU A 25 14.50 -7.23 -1.86
CA LEU A 25 14.64 -8.57 -2.46
C LEU A 25 13.99 -9.67 -1.61
N VAL A 26 13.95 -9.45 -0.30
CA VAL A 26 13.36 -10.36 0.69
C VAL A 26 12.64 -9.49 1.70
N GLN A 27 11.32 -9.65 1.84
CA GLN A 27 10.55 -8.91 2.84
C GLN A 27 11.10 -9.17 4.25
N PRO A 28 11.06 -8.18 5.16
CA PRO A 28 11.56 -8.32 6.53
C PRO A 28 10.97 -9.54 7.27
N ASP A 29 9.74 -9.93 6.97
CA ASP A 29 9.05 -11.11 7.54
C ASP A 29 9.63 -12.46 7.11
N ALA A 30 10.37 -12.52 6.00
CA ALA A 30 11.00 -13.75 5.51
C ALA A 30 12.45 -13.92 5.98
N LEU A 31 12.98 -12.95 6.74
CA LEU A 31 14.33 -13.00 7.31
C LEU A 31 14.28 -13.65 8.70
N PRO A 32 15.19 -14.59 9.01
CA PRO A 32 15.32 -15.09 10.37
C PRO A 32 15.67 -13.95 11.33
N ASP A 33 15.04 -13.92 12.51
CA ASP A 33 15.10 -12.81 13.49
C ASP A 33 16.53 -12.35 13.84
N PHE A 34 17.52 -13.26 13.74
CA PHE A 34 18.92 -12.91 13.96
C PHE A 34 19.43 -11.80 13.02
N TRP A 35 18.94 -11.69 11.78
CA TRP A 35 19.42 -10.70 10.80
C TRP A 35 18.65 -9.37 10.80
N ILE A 36 17.67 -9.21 11.69
CA ILE A 36 16.84 -7.99 11.76
C ILE A 36 17.63 -6.74 12.17
N PHE A 37 18.74 -6.91 12.92
CA PHE A 37 19.59 -5.79 13.32
C PHE A 37 20.19 -5.09 12.10
N MET A 38 20.56 -5.86 11.08
CA MET A 38 21.22 -5.33 9.91
C MET A 38 20.26 -4.56 8.98
N TYR A 39 19.00 -5.00 8.94
CA TYR A 39 17.93 -4.25 8.28
C TYR A 39 17.76 -2.85 8.90
N ARG A 40 17.85 -2.72 10.22
CA ARG A 40 17.73 -1.44 10.94
C ARG A 40 18.96 -0.53 10.82
N VAL A 41 20.16 -1.09 10.71
CA VAL A 41 21.41 -0.32 10.60
C VAL A 41 21.64 0.21 9.18
N SER A 42 21.09 -0.46 8.16
CA SER A 42 21.30 -0.07 6.76
C SER A 42 20.65 1.29 6.45
N PRO A 43 21.43 2.37 6.22
CA PRO A 43 20.88 3.69 5.95
C PRO A 43 20.07 3.75 4.65
N VAL A 44 20.29 2.79 3.75
CA VAL A 44 19.66 2.84 2.44
C VAL A 44 18.28 2.18 2.43
N THR A 45 17.92 1.39 3.45
CA THR A 45 16.53 0.97 3.66
C THR A 45 15.64 2.22 3.80
N TYR A 46 16.10 3.20 4.57
CA TYR A 46 15.38 4.47 4.78
C TYR A 46 15.37 5.35 3.52
N LEU A 47 16.51 5.45 2.82
CA LEU A 47 16.59 6.24 1.58
C LEU A 47 15.68 5.69 0.48
N MET A 48 15.67 4.38 0.26
CA MET A 48 14.77 3.76 -0.72
C MET A 48 13.30 3.83 -0.29
N GLY A 49 13.01 3.64 1.01
CA GLY A 49 11.66 3.83 1.54
C GLY A 49 11.14 5.24 1.27
N GLY A 50 11.97 6.27 1.47
CA GLY A 50 11.64 7.65 1.13
C GLY A 50 11.45 7.88 -0.37
N MET A 51 12.32 7.30 -1.21
CA MET A 51 12.22 7.41 -2.67
C MET A 51 10.94 6.76 -3.21
N VAL A 52 10.57 5.57 -2.73
CA VAL A 52 9.34 4.89 -3.16
C VAL A 52 8.10 5.68 -2.71
N LYS A 53 8.08 6.16 -1.47
CA LYS A 53 6.99 7.02 -0.98
C LYS A 53 6.86 8.29 -1.82
N ALA A 54 7.98 8.97 -2.10
CA ALA A 54 7.97 10.18 -2.93
C ALA A 54 7.59 9.90 -4.39
N GLY A 55 7.97 8.76 -4.95
CA GLY A 55 7.71 8.40 -6.35
C GLY A 55 6.26 8.01 -6.63
N VAL A 56 5.54 7.47 -5.64
CA VAL A 56 4.15 7.04 -5.80
C VAL A 56 3.13 7.95 -5.08
N ALA A 57 3.61 8.96 -4.36
CA ALA A 57 2.75 9.94 -3.69
C ALA A 57 1.86 10.71 -4.68
N ASN A 58 0.66 11.07 -4.20
CA ASN A 58 -0.34 11.87 -4.93
C ASN A 58 -0.87 11.25 -6.23
N ALA A 59 -0.67 9.94 -6.43
CA ALA A 59 -1.29 9.23 -7.54
C ALA A 59 -2.72 8.78 -7.18
N ARG A 60 -3.65 9.00 -8.11
CA ARG A 60 -5.02 8.47 -8.09
C ARG A 60 -4.98 6.97 -8.38
N ILE A 61 -5.62 6.17 -7.53
CA ILE A 61 -5.73 4.73 -7.74
C ILE A 61 -7.05 4.44 -8.47
N ASN A 62 -6.97 3.66 -9.54
CA ASN A 62 -8.12 3.03 -10.17
C ASN A 62 -8.15 1.57 -9.74
N CYS A 63 -9.17 1.19 -8.96
CA CYS A 63 -9.32 -0.18 -8.49
C CYS A 63 -9.40 -1.17 -9.66
N ALA A 64 -8.66 -2.27 -9.53
CA ALA A 64 -8.80 -3.43 -10.42
C ALA A 64 -10.07 -4.22 -10.04
N PRO A 65 -10.59 -5.08 -10.93
CA PRO A 65 -11.82 -5.85 -10.65
C PRO A 65 -11.78 -6.69 -9.36
N ILE A 66 -10.58 -7.09 -8.91
CA ILE A 66 -10.36 -7.85 -7.68
C ILE A 66 -10.48 -6.99 -6.40
N ASP A 67 -10.25 -5.68 -6.50
CA ASP A 67 -10.31 -4.73 -5.39
C ASP A 67 -11.68 -4.06 -5.29
N LEU A 68 -12.58 -4.40 -6.22
CA LEU A 68 -13.96 -3.92 -6.22
C LEU A 68 -14.77 -4.72 -5.22
N LEU A 69 -15.26 -4.01 -4.20
CA LEU A 69 -16.19 -4.58 -3.23
C LEU A 69 -17.60 -4.50 -3.79
N ASN A 70 -18.25 -5.66 -3.88
CA ASN A 70 -19.62 -5.82 -4.35
C ASN A 70 -20.49 -5.93 -3.10
N ILE A 71 -21.25 -4.87 -2.81
CA ILE A 71 -22.05 -4.75 -1.61
C ILE A 71 -23.51 -4.94 -2.00
N SER A 72 -24.12 -6.02 -1.53
CA SER A 72 -25.56 -6.23 -1.69
C SER A 72 -26.33 -5.34 -0.73
N LEU A 73 -27.18 -4.47 -1.28
CA LEU A 73 -28.00 -3.56 -0.49
C LEU A 73 -29.11 -4.37 0.21
N PRO A 74 -29.32 -4.20 1.53
CA PRO A 74 -30.40 -4.89 2.22
C PRO A 74 -31.75 -4.38 1.71
N SER A 75 -32.61 -5.31 1.23
CA SER A 75 -34.00 -5.06 0.82
C SER A 75 -34.95 -4.70 1.98
N ALA A 76 -34.40 -4.35 3.15
CA ALA A 76 -35.17 -4.23 4.37
C ALA A 76 -35.68 -2.80 4.57
N ASN A 77 -36.97 -2.62 4.29
CA ASN A 77 -37.84 -1.50 4.70
C ASN A 77 -37.81 -0.24 3.82
N GLY A 78 -38.35 -0.37 2.61
CA GLY A 78 -39.13 0.69 1.94
C GLY A 78 -38.40 1.97 1.52
N SER A 79 -37.10 2.10 1.80
CA SER A 79 -36.29 3.25 1.42
C SER A 79 -35.25 2.78 0.43
N ALA A 80 -35.57 2.91 -0.87
CA ALA A 80 -34.60 2.75 -1.95
C ALA A 80 -33.46 3.77 -1.74
N SER A 81 -32.49 3.38 -0.94
CA SER A 81 -31.34 4.20 -0.63
C SER A 81 -30.36 3.97 -1.77
N PHE A 82 -30.17 4.99 -2.60
CA PHE A 82 -29.10 4.98 -3.59
C PHE A 82 -27.80 4.56 -2.92
N CYS A 83 -26.99 3.72 -3.58
CA CYS A 83 -25.76 3.25 -2.97
C CYS A 83 -24.87 4.41 -2.46
N ALA A 84 -24.86 5.54 -3.19
CA ALA A 84 -24.18 6.76 -2.78
C ALA A 84 -24.62 7.28 -1.41
N ASN A 85 -25.91 7.17 -1.06
CA ASN A 85 -26.45 7.63 0.22
C ASN A 85 -26.16 6.64 1.36
N TYR A 86 -26.24 5.34 1.08
CA TYR A 86 -25.92 4.30 2.08
C TYR A 86 -24.45 4.35 2.50
N LEU A 87 -23.54 4.57 1.55
CA LEU A 87 -22.10 4.67 1.82
C LEU A 87 -21.65 6.11 2.15
N ALA A 88 -22.53 7.11 2.16
CA ALA A 88 -22.13 8.52 2.33
C ALA A 88 -21.36 8.76 3.64
N ASP A 89 -21.88 8.28 4.77
CA ASP A 89 -21.23 8.43 6.08
C ASP A 89 -19.95 7.60 6.19
N TYR A 90 -19.91 6.44 5.53
CA TYR A 90 -18.71 5.61 5.47
C TYR A 90 -17.61 6.29 4.66
N ILE A 91 -17.93 6.85 3.50
CA ILE A 91 -16.99 7.57 2.64
C ILE A 91 -16.44 8.82 3.33
N ARG A 92 -17.26 9.51 4.14
CA ARG A 92 -16.81 10.66 4.93
C ARG A 92 -15.75 10.31 5.97
N THR A 93 -15.77 9.09 6.50
CA THR A 93 -14.88 8.67 7.60
C THR A 93 -13.69 7.83 7.12
N ALA A 94 -13.94 6.87 6.24
CA ALA A 94 -12.94 5.94 5.72
C ALA A 94 -12.37 6.33 4.35
N GLY A 95 -12.98 7.29 3.64
CA GLY A 95 -12.65 7.61 2.26
C GLY A 95 -13.20 6.57 1.26
N GLY A 96 -12.65 6.54 0.06
CA GLY A 96 -13.10 5.64 -1.01
C GLY A 96 -14.09 6.29 -1.99
N ARG A 97 -14.43 5.55 -3.05
CA ARG A 97 -15.32 6.03 -4.11
C ARG A 97 -16.27 4.93 -4.57
N VAL A 98 -17.53 5.31 -4.76
CA VAL A 98 -18.54 4.45 -5.40
C VAL A 98 -18.41 4.62 -6.92
N LEU A 99 -18.32 3.51 -7.66
CA LEU A 99 -18.26 3.54 -9.12
C LEU A 99 -19.64 3.61 -9.76
N ASN A 100 -20.66 3.10 -9.08
CA ASN A 100 -22.04 3.12 -9.54
C ASN A 100 -22.96 3.82 -8.51
N PRO A 101 -23.01 5.17 -8.49
CA PRO A 101 -23.77 5.92 -7.49
C PRO A 101 -25.30 5.85 -7.70
N ASN A 102 -25.75 5.48 -8.90
CA ASN A 102 -27.16 5.55 -9.31
C ASN A 102 -27.94 4.24 -9.09
N THR A 103 -27.26 3.17 -8.66
CA THR A 103 -27.94 1.91 -8.36
C THR A 103 -28.84 2.08 -7.16
N SER A 104 -30.14 1.94 -7.43
CA SER A 104 -31.25 2.07 -6.49
C SER A 104 -32.15 0.83 -6.51
N ILE A 105 -31.79 -0.17 -7.31
CA ILE A 105 -32.57 -1.37 -7.54
C ILE A 105 -32.15 -2.41 -6.49
N ALA A 106 -33.13 -2.90 -5.72
CA ALA A 106 -32.94 -4.04 -4.84
C ALA A 106 -32.54 -5.27 -5.68
N GLY A 107 -31.27 -5.68 -5.61
CA GLY A 107 -30.73 -6.83 -6.33
C GLY A 107 -29.53 -6.55 -7.24
N GLU A 108 -29.11 -5.28 -7.40
CA GLU A 108 -27.87 -4.94 -8.11
C GLU A 108 -26.74 -4.69 -7.10
N ASP A 109 -25.58 -5.30 -7.32
CA ASP A 109 -24.43 -5.14 -6.44
C ASP A 109 -23.86 -3.73 -6.53
N CYS A 110 -23.74 -3.05 -5.40
CA CYS A 110 -23.05 -1.78 -5.37
C CYS A 110 -21.54 -1.98 -5.41
N VAL A 111 -20.89 -1.33 -6.38
CA VAL A 111 -19.46 -1.41 -6.58
C VAL A 111 -18.74 -0.26 -5.85
N PHE A 112 -17.97 -0.63 -4.82
CA PHE A 112 -17.19 0.30 -4.00
C PHE A 112 -15.68 0.04 -4.13
N CYS A 113 -14.92 1.13 -4.25
CA CYS A 113 -13.46 1.13 -4.26
C CYS A 113 -12.96 1.79 -2.96
N ALA A 114 -12.34 0.99 -2.09
CA ALA A 114 -11.90 1.44 -0.77
C ALA A 114 -10.71 2.42 -0.81
N VAL A 115 -9.92 2.39 -1.89
CA VAL A 115 -8.68 3.15 -2.01
C VAL A 115 -8.75 4.10 -3.20
N THR A 116 -8.79 5.41 -2.95
CA THR A 116 -8.83 6.44 -4.01
C THR A 116 -7.49 7.11 -4.25
N ASP A 117 -6.68 7.25 -3.21
CA ASP A 117 -5.43 8.00 -3.24
C ASP A 117 -4.33 7.15 -2.61
N THR A 118 -3.19 7.10 -3.27
CA THR A 118 -1.98 6.42 -2.77
C THR A 118 -1.53 6.95 -1.42
N ASN A 119 -1.78 8.22 -1.10
CA ASN A 119 -1.31 8.79 0.16
C ASN A 119 -1.85 8.05 1.39
N ILE A 120 -3.06 7.48 1.31
CA ILE A 120 -3.67 6.73 2.42
C ILE A 120 -2.89 5.45 2.74
N THR A 121 -2.21 4.86 1.76
CA THR A 121 -1.40 3.64 1.94
C THR A 121 0.07 3.95 2.25
N LEU A 122 0.51 5.20 2.07
CA LEU A 122 1.89 5.64 2.34
C LEU A 122 2.08 6.19 3.76
N GLN A 123 1.00 6.39 4.49
CA GLN A 123 0.97 6.92 5.86
C GLN A 123 1.30 5.80 6.86
N VAL A 124 2.59 5.42 6.89
CA VAL A 124 3.23 4.53 7.87
C VAL A 124 4.42 5.24 8.49
#